data_AF-A0A812XX62-F1
#
_entry.id   AF-A0A812XX62-F1
#
_cell.length_a   1.000
_cell.length_b   1.000
_cell.length_c   1.000
_cell.angle_alpha   90.00
_cell.angle_beta   90.00
_cell.angle_gamma   90.00
#
_symmetry.space_group_name_H-M   'P 1'
#
loop_
_entity.id
_entity.type
_entity.pdbx_description
1 polymer ?
#
loop_
_entity_poly.entity_id
_entity_poly.type
_entity_poly.pdbx_seq_one_letter_code
_entity_poly.pdbx_strand_id
1 'polypeptide(L)'
;MGSLPGAKVKLKWDYDRTEAELESWDVQKKESAQEAQEVVEFSAGDKVEAKYGSSFYDAEVLSMSMEDGKVKLKWGHDGSEAEVDASEVKLKPDSQEKEAAPPAELKEGDKVEAKYGDSFHDAEVVTPETEDGKVKVKWGFDGSEADVDPSEVKVKPEEPPEPPEKLLVIGFLRPRLEVELRTMNRIEAKAPGHCLANPRASDEGPGVGIGIMELTPSDGTLAKLIGKGGAMKMKIASISGCSFEYMAKDSETKQAWILGTAEERARRDCPLSLRQHSVDFRTRAQELPAALQDWSSSFTVSGNAGRGLNASFGMQTIEDSTETFIFTLSKPSGPASVVKRDIVKDSAQECKSKGEWLEATVLEVSTWSTESDDEVFACKAKVFNVKAFNVREHLNADEALERERQAQRASAKELIIISSQAEKRREATLLLAASLEAKFPGCFSAGELETPEGIAVSALAGDMSALTGK
;
A
#
# COMPACT_ATOMS: atom_id res chain seq x y z
N MET A 1 -31.97 -40.07 18.71
CA MET A 1 -31.28 -40.42 17.45
C MET A 1 -29.79 -40.29 17.71
N GLY A 2 -29.07 -41.41 17.76
CA GLY A 2 -27.64 -41.42 18.06
C GLY A 2 -26.82 -41.02 16.82
N SER A 3 -25.95 -40.02 16.98
CA SER A 3 -24.96 -39.65 15.97
C SER A 3 -23.90 -40.74 15.88
N LEU A 4 -23.70 -41.31 14.69
CA LEU A 4 -22.64 -42.28 14.45
C LEU A 4 -21.28 -41.55 14.39
N PRO A 5 -20.21 -42.11 14.98
CA PRO A 5 -18.88 -41.51 14.95
C PRO A 5 -18.35 -41.46 13.51
N GLY A 6 -18.04 -40.26 13.04
CA GLY A 6 -17.46 -40.03 11.71
C GLY A 6 -16.09 -40.70 11.56
N ALA A 7 -15.86 -41.34 10.41
CA ALA A 7 -14.59 -41.97 10.09
C ALA A 7 -13.52 -40.89 9.87
N LYS A 8 -12.43 -40.97 10.63
CA LYS A 8 -11.24 -40.12 10.45
C LYS A 8 -10.27 -40.80 9.50
N VAL A 9 -9.80 -40.08 8.48
CA VAL A 9 -8.77 -40.56 7.56
C VAL A 9 -7.47 -39.81 7.87
N LYS A 10 -6.42 -40.56 8.18
CA LYS A 10 -5.06 -40.03 8.34
C LYS A 10 -4.31 -40.19 7.04
N LEU A 11 -3.81 -39.08 6.50
CA LEU A 11 -2.97 -39.06 5.32
C LEU A 11 -1.55 -38.72 5.73
N LYS A 12 -0.59 -39.50 5.22
CA LYS A 12 0.84 -39.32 5.42
C LYS A 12 1.48 -39.07 4.08
N TRP A 13 2.10 -37.90 3.94
CA TRP A 13 2.79 -37.51 2.71
C TRP A 13 4.26 -37.93 2.79
N ASP A 14 4.74 -38.68 1.79
CA ASP A 14 6.10 -39.23 1.79
C ASP A 14 7.19 -38.16 1.62
N TYR A 15 6.83 -36.94 1.21
CA TYR A 15 7.79 -35.88 0.90
C TYR A 15 8.30 -35.10 2.12
N ASP A 16 7.47 -34.92 3.16
CA ASP A 16 7.83 -34.12 4.34
C ASP A 16 7.44 -34.75 5.69
N ARG A 17 6.88 -35.96 5.68
CA ARG A 17 6.39 -36.69 6.86
C ARG A 17 5.37 -35.91 7.70
N THR A 18 4.71 -34.90 7.13
CA THR A 18 3.62 -34.22 7.82
C THR A 18 2.37 -35.08 7.86
N GLU A 19 1.71 -35.12 9.02
CA GLU A 19 0.43 -35.81 9.23
C GLU A 19 -0.67 -34.76 9.36
N ALA A 20 -1.75 -34.91 8.57
CA ALA A 20 -2.95 -34.10 8.69
C ALA A 20 -4.17 -35.01 8.91
N GLU A 21 -5.02 -34.65 9.88
CA GLU A 21 -6.35 -35.24 10.07
C GLU A 21 -7.38 -34.38 9.33
N LEU A 22 -8.10 -34.96 8.37
CA LEU A 22 -9.22 -34.31 7.68
C LEU A 22 -10.53 -35.00 8.07
N GLU A 23 -11.56 -34.20 8.34
CA GLU A 23 -12.91 -34.69 8.62
C GLU A 23 -13.66 -34.94 7.29
N SER A 24 -14.39 -36.06 7.20
CA SER A 24 -14.91 -36.61 5.93
C SER A 24 -15.98 -35.77 5.22
N TRP A 25 -16.41 -34.63 5.76
CA TRP A 25 -17.49 -33.83 5.19
C TRP A 25 -17.01 -32.90 4.05
N ASP A 26 -15.72 -32.54 4.02
CA ASP A 26 -15.16 -31.66 2.97
C ASP A 26 -14.93 -32.36 1.62
N VAL A 27 -14.82 -33.70 1.62
CA VAL A 27 -14.60 -34.48 0.38
C VAL A 27 -15.91 -34.66 -0.39
N GLN A 28 -17.05 -34.75 0.29
CA GLN A 28 -18.34 -35.05 -0.34
C GLN A 28 -18.95 -33.85 -1.10
N LYS A 29 -18.49 -32.63 -0.84
CA LYS A 29 -19.04 -31.40 -1.46
C LYS A 29 -18.45 -31.08 -2.83
N LYS A 30 -17.41 -31.82 -3.27
CA LYS A 30 -16.70 -31.57 -4.53
C LYS A 30 -17.10 -32.50 -5.67
N GLU A 31 -17.81 -33.60 -5.39
CA GLU A 31 -18.34 -34.52 -6.42
C GLU A 31 -19.80 -34.23 -6.80
N SER A 32 -20.55 -33.44 -6.02
CA SER A 32 -21.97 -33.16 -6.30
C SER A 32 -22.24 -31.82 -6.99
N ALA A 33 -21.22 -31.13 -7.51
CA ALA A 33 -21.34 -29.79 -8.11
C ALA A 33 -21.06 -29.75 -9.63
N GLN A 34 -20.94 -30.91 -10.27
CA GLN A 34 -20.61 -31.00 -11.69
C GLN A 34 -21.55 -31.96 -12.43
N GLU A 35 -22.86 -31.66 -12.43
CA GLU A 35 -23.78 -32.08 -13.51
C GLU A 35 -25.14 -31.40 -13.31
N ALA A 36 -25.22 -30.13 -13.71
CA ALA A 36 -26.49 -29.54 -14.11
C ALA A 36 -26.31 -29.17 -15.59
N GLN A 37 -26.31 -30.19 -16.45
CA GLN A 37 -26.37 -29.97 -17.89
C GLN A 37 -27.76 -29.44 -18.23
N GLU A 38 -27.77 -28.27 -18.85
CA GLU A 38 -28.95 -27.64 -19.41
C GLU A 38 -29.52 -28.57 -20.49
N VAL A 39 -30.74 -29.06 -20.29
CA VAL A 39 -31.43 -29.94 -21.24
C VAL A 39 -31.86 -29.07 -22.41
N VAL A 40 -31.07 -29.07 -23.49
CA VAL A 40 -31.42 -28.39 -24.74
C VAL A 40 -32.53 -29.20 -25.42
N GLU A 41 -33.69 -28.58 -25.58
CA GLU A 41 -34.87 -29.19 -26.21
C GLU A 41 -34.77 -28.97 -27.73
N PHE A 42 -34.67 -30.05 -28.52
CA PHE A 42 -34.62 -30.02 -29.99
C PHE A 42 -35.99 -30.35 -30.60
N SER A 43 -36.31 -29.75 -31.75
CA SER A 43 -37.50 -30.04 -32.55
C SER A 43 -37.15 -30.80 -33.83
N ALA A 44 -38.08 -31.61 -34.34
CA ALA A 44 -37.92 -32.25 -35.65
C ALA A 44 -37.83 -31.17 -36.75
N GLY A 45 -36.77 -31.20 -37.55
CA GLY A 45 -36.42 -30.22 -38.57
C GLY A 45 -35.29 -29.26 -38.18
N ASP A 46 -34.82 -29.27 -36.92
CA ASP A 46 -33.73 -28.39 -36.50
C ASP A 46 -32.41 -28.79 -37.17
N LYS A 47 -31.67 -27.78 -37.66
CA LYS A 47 -30.31 -27.95 -38.17
C LYS A 47 -29.32 -27.94 -37.01
N VAL A 48 -28.64 -29.05 -36.83
CA VAL A 48 -27.73 -29.28 -35.70
C VAL A 48 -26.36 -29.73 -36.20
N GLU A 49 -25.36 -29.62 -35.34
CA GLU A 49 -24.07 -30.28 -35.51
C GLU A 49 -24.01 -31.46 -34.54
N ALA A 50 -23.80 -32.67 -35.07
CA ALA A 50 -23.71 -33.88 -34.26
C ALA A 50 -22.36 -34.56 -34.40
N LYS A 51 -21.89 -35.17 -33.31
CA LYS A 51 -20.59 -35.82 -33.27
C LYS A 51 -20.63 -37.18 -33.96
N TYR A 52 -19.67 -37.43 -34.86
CA TYR A 52 -19.41 -38.73 -35.46
C TYR A 52 -17.90 -39.00 -35.37
N GLY A 53 -17.52 -39.97 -34.54
CA GLY A 53 -16.11 -40.20 -34.19
C GLY A 53 -15.53 -39.05 -33.37
N SER A 54 -14.54 -38.33 -33.91
CA SER A 54 -13.84 -37.22 -33.25
C SER A 54 -14.26 -35.82 -33.73
N SER A 55 -15.19 -35.74 -34.68
CA SER A 55 -15.57 -34.50 -35.36
C SER A 55 -17.08 -34.29 -35.31
N PHE A 56 -17.51 -33.02 -35.41
CA PHE A 56 -18.92 -32.65 -35.53
C PHE A 56 -19.27 -32.44 -37.01
N TYR A 57 -20.45 -32.87 -37.41
CA TYR A 57 -20.95 -32.76 -38.78
C TYR A 57 -22.37 -32.23 -38.79
N ASP A 58 -22.73 -31.52 -39.86
CA ASP A 58 -24.08 -31.01 -40.08
C ASP A 58 -25.09 -32.15 -40.19
N ALA A 59 -26.20 -32.02 -39.47
CA ALA A 59 -27.31 -32.94 -39.49
C ALA A 59 -28.66 -32.23 -39.27
N GLU A 60 -29.75 -32.91 -39.60
CA GLU A 60 -31.12 -32.47 -39.36
C GLU A 60 -31.81 -33.43 -38.39
N VAL A 61 -32.48 -32.90 -37.38
CA VAL A 61 -33.21 -33.71 -36.40
C VAL A 61 -34.46 -34.32 -37.04
N LEU A 62 -34.58 -35.64 -37.10
CA LEU A 62 -35.77 -36.32 -37.62
C LEU A 62 -36.81 -36.58 -36.52
N SER A 63 -36.36 -37.11 -35.38
CA SER A 63 -37.23 -37.43 -34.25
C SER A 63 -36.43 -37.60 -32.96
N MET A 64 -37.04 -37.32 -31.81
CA MET A 64 -36.45 -37.52 -30.49
C MET A 64 -37.21 -38.60 -29.72
N SER A 65 -36.49 -39.53 -29.09
CA SER A 65 -37.06 -40.48 -28.13
C SER A 65 -36.80 -39.95 -26.72
N MET A 66 -37.85 -39.50 -26.01
CA MET A 66 -37.71 -39.04 -24.62
C MET A 66 -37.39 -40.17 -23.64
N GLU A 67 -37.68 -41.44 -24.00
CA GLU A 67 -37.43 -42.58 -23.09
C GLU A 67 -35.94 -42.93 -23.00
N ASP A 68 -35.17 -42.70 -24.07
CA ASP A 68 -33.77 -43.15 -24.17
C ASP A 68 -32.75 -42.01 -24.22
N GLY A 69 -33.19 -40.75 -24.30
CA GLY A 69 -32.28 -39.59 -24.44
C GLY A 69 -31.54 -39.53 -25.79
N LYS A 70 -32.00 -40.29 -26.78
CA LYS A 70 -31.41 -40.37 -28.13
C LYS A 70 -32.18 -39.52 -29.14
N VAL A 71 -31.41 -38.90 -30.03
CA VAL A 71 -31.92 -38.11 -31.14
C VAL A 71 -31.60 -38.84 -32.43
N LYS A 72 -32.63 -39.08 -33.25
CA LYS A 72 -32.46 -39.63 -34.59
C LYS A 72 -32.22 -38.47 -35.55
N LEU A 73 -31.07 -38.49 -36.21
CA LEU A 73 -30.59 -37.42 -37.10
C LEU A 73 -30.41 -37.93 -38.52
N LYS A 74 -30.49 -37.02 -39.49
CA LYS A 74 -30.11 -37.24 -40.88
C LYS A 74 -28.88 -36.40 -41.22
N TRP A 75 -27.77 -37.03 -41.59
CA TRP A 75 -26.54 -36.32 -41.91
C TRP A 75 -26.67 -35.51 -43.20
N GLY A 76 -26.18 -34.27 -43.19
CA GLY A 76 -26.22 -33.39 -44.35
C GLY A 76 -25.31 -33.83 -45.51
N HIS A 77 -24.28 -34.62 -45.23
CA HIS A 77 -23.26 -34.98 -46.24
C HIS A 77 -23.66 -36.15 -47.15
N ASP A 78 -24.31 -37.19 -46.61
CA ASP A 78 -24.68 -38.41 -47.33
C ASP A 78 -26.17 -38.78 -47.19
N GLY A 79 -26.93 -38.05 -46.36
CA GLY A 79 -28.34 -38.31 -46.09
C GLY A 79 -28.60 -39.56 -45.27
N SER A 80 -27.57 -40.20 -44.70
CA SER A 80 -27.74 -41.38 -43.85
C SER A 80 -28.37 -41.01 -42.49
N GLU A 81 -29.10 -41.95 -41.90
CA GLU A 81 -29.77 -41.76 -40.61
C GLU A 81 -28.95 -42.43 -39.49
N ALA A 82 -28.80 -41.74 -38.36
CA ALA A 82 -28.13 -42.28 -37.17
C ALA A 82 -28.84 -41.86 -35.89
N GLU A 83 -28.77 -42.68 -34.85
CA GLU A 83 -29.18 -42.34 -33.49
C GLU A 83 -27.96 -41.98 -32.67
N VAL A 84 -27.96 -40.77 -32.10
CA VAL A 84 -26.89 -40.25 -31.25
C VAL A 84 -27.46 -39.71 -29.94
N ASP A 85 -26.67 -39.69 -28.87
CA ASP A 85 -27.09 -39.13 -27.59
C ASP A 85 -27.27 -37.62 -27.69
N ALA A 86 -28.32 -37.07 -27.04
CA ALA A 86 -28.62 -35.63 -27.08
C ALA A 86 -27.44 -34.75 -26.61
N SER A 87 -26.56 -35.27 -25.75
CA SER A 87 -25.33 -34.60 -25.30
C SER A 87 -24.27 -34.43 -26.40
N GLU A 88 -24.35 -35.20 -27.48
CA GLU A 88 -23.43 -35.14 -28.62
C GLU A 88 -23.97 -34.28 -29.79
N VAL A 89 -25.11 -33.63 -29.59
CA VAL A 89 -25.78 -32.76 -30.56
C VAL A 89 -25.73 -31.31 -30.06
N LYS A 90 -25.37 -30.38 -30.94
CA LYS A 90 -25.35 -28.94 -30.65
C LYS A 90 -26.20 -28.22 -31.69
N LEU A 91 -26.99 -27.24 -31.26
CA LEU A 91 -27.67 -26.35 -32.19
C LEU A 91 -26.61 -25.62 -33.01
N LYS A 92 -26.71 -25.74 -34.34
CA LYS A 92 -25.90 -24.91 -35.22
C LYS A 92 -26.43 -23.48 -35.03
N PRO A 93 -25.61 -22.52 -34.61
CA PRO A 93 -26.07 -21.13 -34.57
C PRO A 93 -26.51 -20.78 -35.98
N ASP A 94 -27.81 -20.53 -36.14
CA ASP A 94 -28.47 -20.41 -37.43
C ASP A 94 -27.59 -19.60 -38.37
N SER A 95 -27.17 -20.25 -39.46
CA SER A 95 -26.83 -19.55 -40.68
C SER A 95 -28.14 -18.97 -41.18
N GLN A 96 -28.58 -17.88 -40.54
CA GLN A 96 -29.60 -16.99 -41.04
C GLN A 96 -29.20 -16.70 -42.49
N GLU A 97 -29.98 -17.27 -43.39
CA GLU A 97 -30.00 -16.87 -44.77
C GLU A 97 -30.17 -15.35 -44.74
N LYS A 98 -29.10 -14.66 -45.14
CA LYS A 98 -28.92 -13.22 -44.98
C LYS A 98 -29.92 -12.54 -45.91
N GLU A 99 -31.16 -12.43 -45.45
CA GLU A 99 -32.10 -11.41 -45.90
C GLU A 99 -31.31 -10.10 -45.80
N ALA A 100 -31.11 -9.45 -46.95
CA ALA A 100 -30.21 -8.31 -47.08
C ALA A 100 -30.57 -7.27 -46.02
N ALA A 101 -29.80 -7.24 -44.93
CA ALA A 101 -29.96 -6.26 -43.89
C ALA A 101 -29.95 -4.88 -44.56
N PRO A 102 -30.87 -3.98 -44.18
CA PRO A 102 -30.86 -2.61 -44.71
C PRO A 102 -29.43 -2.06 -44.62
N PRO A 103 -28.94 -1.37 -45.66
CA PRO A 103 -27.57 -0.91 -45.73
C PRO A 103 -27.23 -0.14 -44.45
N ALA A 104 -26.28 -0.65 -43.68
CA ALA A 104 -25.84 -0.01 -42.46
C ALA A 104 -25.37 1.40 -42.82
N GLU A 105 -25.94 2.42 -42.17
CA GLU A 105 -25.52 3.81 -42.35
C GLU A 105 -24.04 3.96 -41.98
N LEU A 106 -23.19 4.29 -42.96
CA LEU A 106 -21.75 4.50 -42.78
C LEU A 106 -21.52 5.85 -42.07
N LYS A 107 -20.54 5.91 -41.17
CA LYS A 107 -20.10 7.15 -40.50
C LYS A 107 -18.69 7.53 -40.91
N GLU A 108 -18.39 8.82 -40.86
CA GLU A 108 -17.02 9.33 -41.01
C GLU A 108 -16.12 8.70 -39.93
N GLY A 109 -15.00 8.10 -40.36
CA GLY A 109 -14.06 7.35 -39.52
C GLY A 109 -14.27 5.84 -39.48
N ASP A 110 -15.33 5.29 -40.08
CA ASP A 110 -15.56 3.84 -40.11
C ASP A 110 -14.48 3.15 -40.96
N LYS A 111 -13.92 2.05 -40.42
CA LYS A 111 -13.00 1.18 -41.16
C LYS A 111 -13.80 0.23 -42.05
N VAL A 112 -13.60 0.32 -43.35
CA VAL A 112 -14.34 -0.42 -44.37
C VAL A 112 -13.37 -1.13 -45.32
N GLU A 113 -13.88 -2.12 -46.04
CA GLU A 113 -13.22 -2.68 -47.23
C GLU A 113 -13.94 -2.13 -48.47
N ALA A 114 -13.23 -1.33 -49.28
CA ALA A 114 -13.76 -0.76 -50.50
C ALA A 114 -13.12 -1.43 -51.74
N LYS A 115 -13.87 -1.54 -52.84
CA LYS A 115 -13.35 -2.16 -54.05
C LYS A 115 -12.46 -1.20 -54.84
N TYR A 116 -11.26 -1.65 -55.20
CA TYR A 116 -10.33 -0.95 -56.08
C TYR A 116 -9.88 -1.91 -57.18
N GLY A 117 -10.29 -1.63 -58.42
CA GLY A 117 -10.14 -2.59 -59.52
C GLY A 117 -10.97 -3.85 -59.27
N ASP A 118 -10.31 -5.01 -59.22
CA ASP A 118 -10.96 -6.32 -59.05
C ASP A 118 -10.86 -6.87 -57.62
N SER A 119 -10.38 -6.08 -56.66
CA SER A 119 -10.13 -6.53 -55.27
C SER A 119 -10.66 -5.53 -54.24
N PHE A 120 -10.98 -6.03 -53.05
CA PHE A 120 -11.35 -5.20 -51.89
C PHE A 120 -10.10 -4.86 -51.09
N HIS A 121 -9.97 -3.61 -50.66
CA HIS A 121 -8.84 -3.10 -49.89
C HIS A 121 -9.33 -2.34 -48.65
N ASP A 122 -8.54 -2.38 -47.58
CA ASP A 122 -8.80 -1.62 -46.36
C ASP A 122 -8.83 -0.11 -46.66
N ALA A 123 -9.88 0.56 -46.19
CA ALA A 123 -10.07 1.99 -46.31
C ALA A 123 -10.80 2.57 -45.08
N GLU A 124 -10.72 3.88 -44.92
CA GLU A 124 -11.44 4.64 -43.87
C GLU A 124 -12.43 5.60 -44.55
N VAL A 125 -13.67 5.65 -44.09
CA VAL A 125 -14.69 6.56 -44.64
C VAL A 125 -14.34 8.00 -44.26
N VAL A 126 -14.07 8.85 -45.24
CA VAL A 126 -13.81 10.29 -45.05
C VAL A 126 -15.10 11.08 -45.15
N THR A 127 -16.03 10.68 -46.02
CA THR A 127 -17.34 11.32 -46.14
C THR A 127 -18.37 10.26 -46.52
N PRO A 128 -19.40 10.02 -45.68
CA PRO A 128 -20.32 8.90 -45.86
C PRO A 128 -21.25 9.05 -47.07
N GLU A 129 -21.49 10.27 -47.55
CA GLU A 129 -22.29 10.53 -48.76
C GLU A 129 -21.84 11.85 -49.42
N THR A 130 -21.49 11.79 -50.70
CA THR A 130 -21.19 12.96 -51.53
C THR A 130 -22.44 13.42 -52.28
N GLU A 131 -22.41 14.62 -52.90
CA GLU A 131 -23.55 15.15 -53.70
C GLU A 131 -23.96 14.19 -54.84
N ASP A 132 -23.06 13.31 -55.29
CA ASP A 132 -23.30 12.31 -56.34
C ASP A 132 -23.78 10.95 -55.81
N GLY A 133 -24.01 10.81 -54.49
CA GLY A 133 -24.43 9.55 -53.86
C GLY A 133 -23.31 8.50 -53.72
N LYS A 134 -22.04 8.93 -53.75
CA LYS A 134 -20.86 8.07 -53.54
C LYS A 134 -20.29 8.24 -52.13
N VAL A 135 -19.53 7.26 -51.67
CA VAL A 135 -18.79 7.30 -50.40
C VAL A 135 -17.35 7.68 -50.69
N LYS A 136 -16.84 8.74 -50.07
CA LYS A 136 -15.41 9.08 -50.17
C LYS A 136 -14.64 8.27 -49.13
N VAL A 137 -13.71 7.44 -49.59
CA VAL A 137 -12.87 6.59 -48.74
C VAL A 137 -11.40 6.95 -48.89
N LYS A 138 -10.61 6.75 -47.84
CA LYS A 138 -9.16 6.89 -47.81
C LYS A 138 -8.50 5.53 -47.68
N TRP A 139 -7.70 5.14 -48.67
CA TRP A 139 -7.08 3.83 -48.72
C TRP A 139 -6.01 3.65 -47.63
N GLY A 140 -6.02 2.50 -46.96
CA GLY A 140 -5.03 2.17 -45.92
C GLY A 140 -3.63 1.89 -46.47
N PHE A 141 -3.48 1.55 -47.75
CA PHE A 141 -2.19 1.16 -48.33
C PHE A 141 -1.32 2.33 -48.81
N ASP A 142 -1.91 3.42 -49.31
CA ASP A 142 -1.19 4.59 -49.80
C ASP A 142 -1.73 5.94 -49.28
N GLY A 143 -2.83 5.93 -48.53
CA GLY A 143 -3.47 7.13 -47.99
C GLY A 143 -4.19 7.99 -49.03
N SER A 144 -4.33 7.53 -50.27
CA SER A 144 -5.07 8.27 -51.32
C SER A 144 -6.58 8.21 -51.09
N GLU A 145 -7.30 9.19 -51.62
CA GLU A 145 -8.77 9.29 -51.50
C GLU A 145 -9.44 8.94 -52.83
N ALA A 146 -10.57 8.24 -52.77
CA ALA A 146 -11.39 7.91 -53.94
C ALA A 146 -12.89 7.91 -53.61
N ASP A 147 -13.72 8.26 -54.59
CA ASP A 147 -15.18 8.17 -54.48
C ASP A 147 -15.65 6.79 -54.99
N VAL A 148 -16.18 5.98 -54.10
CA VAL A 148 -16.58 4.58 -54.33
C VAL A 148 -18.10 4.44 -54.17
N ASP A 149 -18.74 3.63 -55.00
CA ASP A 149 -20.17 3.37 -54.89
C ASP A 149 -20.50 2.66 -53.57
N PRO A 150 -21.58 3.02 -52.85
CA PRO A 150 -21.91 2.42 -51.55
C PRO A 150 -22.07 0.89 -51.59
N SER A 151 -22.44 0.33 -52.75
CA SER A 151 -22.55 -1.12 -52.98
C SER A 151 -21.19 -1.84 -53.09
N GLU A 152 -20.11 -1.08 -53.33
CA GLU A 152 -18.72 -1.56 -53.38
C GLU A 152 -17.97 -1.32 -52.07
N VAL A 153 -18.65 -0.85 -51.03
CA VAL A 153 -18.12 -0.66 -49.68
C VAL A 153 -18.72 -1.72 -48.77
N LYS A 154 -17.87 -2.48 -48.10
CA LYS A 154 -18.26 -3.45 -47.07
C LYS A 154 -17.73 -2.97 -45.74
N VAL A 155 -18.61 -2.85 -44.73
CA VAL A 155 -18.15 -2.58 -43.37
C VAL A 155 -17.28 -3.76 -42.95
N LYS A 156 -15.99 -3.50 -42.69
CA LYS A 156 -15.12 -4.50 -42.10
C LYS A 156 -15.69 -4.73 -40.70
N PRO A 157 -16.17 -5.94 -40.36
CA PRO A 157 -16.58 -6.22 -39.00
C PRO A 157 -15.40 -5.82 -38.11
N GLU A 158 -15.61 -4.86 -37.20
CA GLU A 158 -14.57 -4.49 -36.25
C GLU A 158 -14.12 -5.79 -35.59
N GLU A 159 -12.88 -6.19 -35.88
CA GLU A 159 -12.36 -7.46 -35.40
C GLU A 159 -12.49 -7.40 -33.88
N PRO A 160 -13.25 -8.33 -33.27
CA PRO A 160 -13.53 -8.25 -31.85
C PRO A 160 -12.18 -8.09 -31.15
N PRO A 161 -12.05 -7.14 -30.22
CA PRO A 161 -10.77 -6.80 -29.62
C PRO A 161 -10.10 -8.09 -29.19
N GLU A 162 -8.86 -8.31 -29.64
CA GLU A 162 -8.14 -9.55 -29.36
C GLU A 162 -8.29 -9.87 -27.87
N PRO A 163 -8.66 -11.12 -27.53
CA PRO A 163 -8.92 -11.46 -26.15
C PRO A 163 -7.66 -11.15 -25.33
N PRO A 164 -7.80 -10.48 -24.17
CA PRO A 164 -6.64 -10.03 -23.41
C PRO A 164 -5.76 -11.23 -23.06
N GLU A 165 -4.45 -11.07 -23.27
CA GLU A 165 -3.48 -12.09 -22.88
C GLU A 165 -3.59 -12.38 -21.38
N LYS A 166 -3.66 -13.68 -21.03
CA LYS A 166 -3.80 -14.12 -19.64
C LYS A 166 -2.44 -14.50 -19.09
N LEU A 167 -1.98 -13.77 -18.07
CA LEU A 167 -0.79 -14.14 -17.30
C LEU A 167 -1.17 -15.16 -16.21
N LEU A 168 -0.64 -16.38 -16.30
CA LEU A 168 -0.77 -17.38 -15.25
C LEU A 168 0.37 -17.27 -14.23
N VAL A 169 0.02 -17.13 -12.95
CA VAL A 169 0.96 -17.14 -11.83
C VAL A 169 0.67 -18.36 -10.95
N ILE A 170 1.64 -19.27 -10.83
CA ILE A 170 1.49 -20.56 -10.13
C ILE A 170 2.32 -20.54 -8.85
N GLY A 171 1.76 -21.00 -7.73
CA GLY A 171 2.43 -21.08 -6.43
C GLY A 171 1.50 -20.95 -5.24
N PHE A 172 2.07 -20.82 -4.04
CA PHE A 172 1.30 -20.51 -2.83
C PHE A 172 0.64 -19.13 -2.92
N LEU A 173 -0.46 -18.92 -2.18
CA LEU A 173 -1.27 -17.71 -2.27
C LEU A 173 -0.44 -16.42 -2.09
N ARG A 174 0.37 -16.32 -1.02
CA ARG A 174 1.17 -15.12 -0.73
C ARG A 174 2.20 -14.80 -1.83
N PRO A 175 3.11 -15.72 -2.23
CA PRO A 175 4.03 -15.46 -3.34
C PRO A 175 3.33 -15.12 -4.66
N ARG A 176 2.18 -15.75 -4.97
CA ARG A 176 1.41 -15.42 -6.18
C ARG A 176 0.93 -13.97 -6.17
N LEU A 177 0.33 -13.54 -5.06
CA LEU A 177 -0.12 -12.16 -4.91
C LEU A 177 1.05 -11.16 -4.90
N GLU A 178 2.23 -11.54 -4.38
CA GLU A 178 3.44 -10.70 -4.47
C GLU A 178 3.92 -10.51 -5.91
N VAL A 179 3.93 -11.59 -6.70
CA VAL A 179 4.30 -11.54 -8.11
C VAL A 179 3.28 -10.74 -8.91
N GLU A 180 1.99 -10.95 -8.65
CA GLU A 180 0.90 -10.17 -9.25
C GLU A 180 1.08 -8.68 -8.95
N LEU A 181 1.25 -8.31 -7.68
CA LEU A 181 1.44 -6.93 -7.25
C LEU A 181 2.64 -6.25 -7.93
N ARG A 182 3.78 -6.95 -8.00
CA ARG A 182 4.98 -6.43 -8.68
C ARG A 182 4.78 -6.31 -10.19
N THR A 183 4.01 -7.22 -10.79
CA THR A 183 3.68 -7.19 -12.21
C THR A 183 2.79 -6.01 -12.53
N MET A 184 1.74 -5.78 -11.73
CA MET A 184 0.86 -4.61 -11.86
C MET A 184 1.65 -3.29 -11.77
N ASN A 185 2.58 -3.17 -10.82
CA ASN A 185 3.44 -1.98 -10.71
C ASN A 185 4.36 -1.79 -11.95
N ARG A 186 4.82 -2.88 -12.56
CA ARG A 186 5.61 -2.81 -13.81
C ARG A 186 4.75 -2.45 -15.02
N ILE A 187 3.52 -2.94 -15.08
CA ILE A 187 2.55 -2.57 -16.11
C ILE A 187 2.22 -1.08 -15.97
N GLU A 188 1.88 -0.63 -14.77
CA GLU A 188 1.59 0.78 -14.47
C GLU A 188 2.77 1.70 -14.83
N ALA A 189 4.01 1.26 -14.61
CA ALA A 189 5.21 2.03 -15.00
C ALA A 189 5.41 2.13 -16.53
N LYS A 190 4.86 1.19 -17.32
CA LYS A 190 4.94 1.19 -18.79
C LYS A 190 3.69 1.76 -19.46
N ALA A 191 2.55 1.63 -18.81
CA ALA A 191 1.23 2.09 -19.24
C ALA A 191 0.53 2.78 -18.05
N PRO A 192 0.90 4.04 -17.74
CA PRO A 192 0.30 4.78 -16.63
C PRO A 192 -1.23 4.86 -16.75
N GLY A 193 -1.94 4.68 -15.64
CA GLY A 193 -3.40 4.66 -15.57
C GLY A 193 -4.02 3.29 -15.78
N HIS A 194 -3.25 2.24 -16.12
CA HIS A 194 -3.77 0.89 -16.33
C HIS A 194 -4.49 0.34 -15.09
N CYS A 195 -3.91 0.51 -13.90
CA CYS A 195 -4.51 0.06 -12.64
C CYS A 195 -5.74 0.90 -12.23
N LEU A 196 -5.82 2.16 -12.68
CA LEU A 196 -6.97 3.03 -12.41
C LEU A 196 -8.14 2.74 -13.36
N ALA A 197 -7.85 2.40 -14.61
CA ALA A 197 -8.86 1.98 -15.58
C ALA A 197 -9.50 0.63 -15.19
N ASN A 198 -8.76 -0.20 -14.45
CA ASN A 198 -9.21 -1.51 -13.96
C ASN A 198 -9.10 -1.57 -12.43
N PRO A 199 -9.93 -0.81 -11.70
CA PRO A 199 -9.81 -0.69 -10.26
C PRO A 199 -10.06 -2.06 -9.61
N ARG A 200 -9.13 -2.47 -8.76
CA ARG A 200 -9.29 -3.65 -7.90
C ARG A 200 -10.04 -3.25 -6.63
N ALA A 201 -10.90 -4.13 -6.11
CA ALA A 201 -11.49 -3.94 -4.79
C ALA A 201 -10.46 -4.27 -3.68
N SER A 202 -10.51 -3.52 -2.58
CA SER A 202 -9.77 -3.88 -1.37
C SER A 202 -10.30 -5.21 -0.81
N ASP A 203 -9.41 -6.14 -0.51
CA ASP A 203 -9.76 -7.38 0.15
C ASP A 203 -10.01 -7.10 1.64
N GLU A 204 -11.20 -7.35 2.18
CA GLU A 204 -11.48 -7.15 3.63
C GLU A 204 -11.40 -8.47 4.42
N GLY A 205 -10.99 -9.57 3.78
CA GLY A 205 -10.88 -10.88 4.39
C GLY A 205 -9.73 -10.99 5.40
N PRO A 206 -9.85 -11.89 6.40
CA PRO A 206 -8.81 -12.12 7.41
C PRO A 206 -7.55 -12.78 6.85
N GLY A 207 -7.68 -13.49 5.72
CA GLY A 207 -6.59 -14.17 5.05
C GLY A 207 -5.60 -13.21 4.35
N VAL A 208 -4.62 -13.80 3.66
CA VAL A 208 -3.67 -13.02 2.85
C VAL A 208 -4.42 -12.45 1.65
N GLY A 209 -4.46 -11.13 1.56
CA GLY A 209 -5.18 -10.38 0.53
C GLY A 209 -4.50 -9.07 0.18
N ILE A 210 -5.02 -8.36 -0.83
CA ILE A 210 -4.52 -7.05 -1.26
C ILE A 210 -5.50 -5.98 -0.77
N GLY A 211 -5.07 -5.16 0.19
CA GLY A 211 -5.77 -3.94 0.59
C GLY A 211 -5.29 -2.75 -0.25
N ILE A 212 -6.19 -1.81 -0.51
CA ILE A 212 -5.88 -0.60 -1.29
C ILE A 212 -6.10 0.61 -0.40
N MET A 213 -5.07 1.44 -0.26
CA MET A 213 -5.13 2.70 0.48
C MET A 213 -4.86 3.86 -0.47
N GLU A 214 -5.77 4.82 -0.48
CA GLU A 214 -5.53 6.10 -1.13
C GLU A 214 -4.56 6.95 -0.29
N LEU A 215 -3.57 7.51 -0.96
CA LEU A 215 -2.58 8.39 -0.34
C LEU A 215 -3.02 9.82 -0.57
N THR A 216 -3.00 10.64 0.48
CA THR A 216 -3.32 12.06 0.36
C THR A 216 -2.29 12.75 -0.56
N PRO A 217 -2.73 13.40 -1.65
CA PRO A 217 -1.85 14.11 -2.56
C PRO A 217 -1.33 15.36 -1.86
N SER A 218 -0.16 15.22 -1.25
CA SER A 218 0.63 16.34 -0.75
C SER A 218 2.01 16.30 -1.40
N ASP A 219 2.54 17.48 -1.72
CA ASP A 219 3.77 17.62 -2.46
C ASP A 219 4.93 16.87 -1.77
N GLY A 220 5.49 15.90 -2.49
CA GLY A 220 6.64 15.11 -2.05
C GLY A 220 6.34 14.00 -1.02
N THR A 221 5.09 13.78 -0.62
CA THR A 221 4.76 12.73 0.38
C THR A 221 5.08 11.33 -0.13
N LEU A 222 4.80 11.05 -1.41
CA LEU A 222 5.15 9.76 -2.01
C LEU A 222 6.67 9.52 -2.01
N ALA A 223 7.47 10.53 -2.36
CA ALA A 223 8.93 10.41 -2.36
C ALA A 223 9.48 10.13 -0.95
N LYS A 224 8.88 10.74 0.09
CA LYS A 224 9.22 10.47 1.49
C LYS A 224 8.85 9.04 1.92
N LEU A 225 7.69 8.55 1.47
CA LEU A 225 7.21 7.21 1.77
C LEU A 225 8.02 6.10 1.06
N ILE A 226 8.46 6.36 -0.18
CA ILE A 226 9.35 5.45 -0.91
C ILE A 226 10.77 5.49 -0.32
N GLY A 227 11.28 6.70 -0.06
CA GLY A 227 12.66 6.93 0.36
C GLY A 227 13.68 6.69 -0.76
N LYS A 228 14.95 7.02 -0.51
CA LYS A 228 16.03 6.79 -1.48
C LYS A 228 16.16 5.30 -1.78
N GLY A 229 16.03 4.91 -3.05
CA GLY A 229 16.13 3.51 -3.47
C GLY A 229 15.03 2.59 -2.90
N GLY A 230 13.91 3.13 -2.41
CA GLY A 230 12.87 2.31 -1.79
C GLY A 230 13.15 1.90 -0.35
N ALA A 231 14.22 2.40 0.29
CA ALA A 231 14.62 2.00 1.64
C ALA A 231 13.49 2.21 2.68
N MET A 232 12.73 3.31 2.56
CA MET A 232 11.61 3.59 3.47
C MET A 232 10.46 2.61 3.22
N LYS A 233 10.14 2.32 1.95
CA LYS A 233 9.15 1.30 1.57
C LYS A 233 9.47 -0.05 2.21
N MET A 234 10.73 -0.49 2.06
CA MET A 234 11.20 -1.78 2.59
C MET A 234 11.15 -1.81 4.12
N LYS A 235 11.48 -0.71 4.79
CA LYS A 235 11.39 -0.59 6.25
C LYS A 235 9.95 -0.68 6.76
N ILE A 236 9.01 0.03 6.13
CA ILE A 236 7.58 -0.05 6.48
C ILE A 236 7.06 -1.48 6.25
N ALA A 237 7.46 -2.10 5.14
CA ALA A 237 7.12 -3.49 4.81
C ALA A 237 7.61 -4.47 5.89
N SER A 238 8.90 -4.37 6.27
CA SER A 238 9.52 -5.20 7.31
C SER A 238 8.80 -5.05 8.67
N ILE A 239 8.55 -3.82 9.11
CA ILE A 239 7.90 -3.55 10.39
C ILE A 239 6.44 -4.03 10.41
N SER A 240 5.73 -3.90 9.30
CA SER A 240 4.31 -4.28 9.25
C SER A 240 4.09 -5.76 8.97
N GLY A 241 5.12 -6.45 8.46
CA GLY A 241 5.01 -7.80 7.91
C GLY A 241 4.26 -7.84 6.58
N CYS A 242 4.23 -6.73 5.83
CA CYS A 242 3.48 -6.61 4.57
C CYS A 242 4.41 -6.52 3.38
N SER A 243 3.88 -6.80 2.19
CA SER A 243 4.49 -6.41 0.92
C SER A 243 3.61 -5.34 0.30
N PHE A 244 4.15 -4.24 -0.23
CA PHE A 244 3.30 -3.25 -0.90
C PHE A 244 4.00 -2.50 -2.02
N GLU A 245 3.21 -2.03 -2.97
CA GLU A 245 3.64 -1.23 -4.11
C GLU A 245 2.81 0.04 -4.23
N TYR A 246 3.41 1.08 -4.80
CA TYR A 246 2.74 2.34 -5.09
C TYR A 246 2.32 2.35 -6.56
N MET A 247 1.02 2.42 -6.80
CA MET A 247 0.43 2.52 -8.13
C MET A 247 0.12 3.97 -8.48
N ALA A 248 -0.09 4.23 -9.77
CA ALA A 248 -0.53 5.54 -10.29
C ALA A 248 0.36 6.70 -9.83
N LYS A 249 1.69 6.55 -9.95
CA LYS A 249 2.66 7.54 -9.44
C LYS A 249 2.49 8.92 -10.09
N ASP A 250 2.04 8.93 -11.33
CA ASP A 250 1.86 10.12 -12.18
C ASP A 250 0.39 10.60 -12.21
N SER A 251 -0.53 9.95 -11.50
CA SER A 251 -1.91 10.41 -11.38
C SER A 251 -2.11 11.29 -10.15
N GLU A 252 -3.22 12.04 -10.13
CA GLU A 252 -3.68 12.78 -8.95
C GLU A 252 -4.03 11.84 -7.77
N THR A 253 -4.53 10.64 -8.09
CA THR A 253 -4.96 9.60 -7.14
C THR A 253 -3.86 8.56 -6.93
N LYS A 254 -2.93 8.86 -6.02
CA LYS A 254 -1.87 7.93 -5.64
C LYS A 254 -2.42 6.84 -4.73
N GLN A 255 -2.15 5.58 -5.04
CA GLN A 255 -2.60 4.45 -4.25
C GLN A 255 -1.43 3.59 -3.77
N ALA A 256 -1.51 3.11 -2.53
CA ALA A 256 -0.68 2.03 -2.01
C ALA A 256 -1.48 0.73 -2.04
N TRP A 257 -0.96 -0.27 -2.74
CA TRP A 257 -1.54 -1.61 -2.84
C TRP A 257 -0.74 -2.57 -1.96
N ILE A 258 -1.41 -3.20 -1.01
CA ILE A 258 -0.78 -3.71 0.21
C ILE A 258 -1.21 -5.14 0.42
N LEU A 259 -0.26 -6.03 0.22
CA LEU A 259 -0.40 -7.45 0.45
C LEU A 259 -0.09 -7.79 1.91
N GLY A 260 -1.02 -8.47 2.54
CA GLY A 260 -0.84 -9.08 3.85
C GLY A 260 -2.14 -9.66 4.39
N THR A 261 -2.09 -10.26 5.57
CA THR A 261 -3.29 -10.57 6.36
C THR A 261 -4.03 -9.29 6.74
N ALA A 262 -5.31 -9.39 7.16
CA ALA A 262 -6.04 -8.23 7.67
C ALA A 262 -5.29 -7.52 8.81
N GLU A 263 -4.71 -8.29 9.73
CA GLU A 263 -3.86 -7.76 10.79
C GLU A 263 -2.67 -7.01 10.22
N GLU A 264 -1.83 -7.65 9.39
CA GLU A 264 -0.66 -7.04 8.73
C GLU A 264 -1.04 -5.71 8.04
N ARG A 265 -2.14 -5.69 7.28
CA ARG A 265 -2.60 -4.50 6.55
C ARG A 265 -3.05 -3.36 7.46
N ALA A 266 -3.70 -3.67 8.59
CA ALA A 266 -4.05 -2.70 9.62
C ALA A 266 -2.81 -2.18 10.38
N ARG A 267 -1.81 -3.05 10.64
CA ARG A 267 -0.54 -2.66 11.27
C ARG A 267 0.13 -1.53 10.51
N ARG A 268 0.10 -1.63 9.18
CA ARG A 268 0.77 -0.72 8.25
C ARG A 268 0.16 0.68 8.26
N ASP A 269 -1.13 0.85 8.55
CA ASP A 269 -1.77 2.17 8.54
C ASP A 269 -1.06 3.14 9.47
N CYS A 270 -0.66 2.68 10.65
CA CYS A 270 0.07 3.51 11.61
C CYS A 270 1.41 4.02 11.04
N PRO A 271 2.40 3.20 10.65
CA PRO A 271 3.66 3.69 10.08
C PRO A 271 3.50 4.57 8.85
N LEU A 272 2.51 4.30 7.97
CA LEU A 272 2.22 5.16 6.83
C LEU A 272 1.68 6.52 7.27
N SER A 273 0.68 6.57 8.15
CA SER A 273 0.13 7.82 8.68
C SER A 273 1.20 8.62 9.43
N LEU A 274 2.03 7.95 10.24
CA LEU A 274 3.18 8.57 10.92
C LEU A 274 4.11 9.27 9.94
N ARG A 275 4.36 8.67 8.77
CA ARG A 275 5.26 9.23 7.77
C ARG A 275 4.61 10.27 6.86
N GLN A 276 3.36 10.07 6.46
CA GLN A 276 2.58 11.06 5.72
C GLN A 276 2.50 12.38 6.49
N HIS A 277 2.30 12.30 7.80
CA HIS A 277 2.22 13.44 8.68
C HIS A 277 3.54 13.70 9.44
N SER A 278 4.69 13.24 8.94
CA SER A 278 5.95 13.24 9.70
C SER A 278 6.40 14.59 10.26
N VAL A 279 5.99 15.71 9.63
CA VAL A 279 6.23 17.06 10.18
C VAL A 279 5.38 17.29 11.43
N ASP A 280 4.10 16.93 11.38
CA ASP A 280 3.18 17.04 12.51
C ASP A 280 3.49 16.00 13.57
N PHE A 281 3.80 14.75 13.22
CA PHE A 281 4.01 13.70 14.21
C PHE A 281 5.28 13.96 15.04
N ARG A 282 6.40 14.34 14.41
CA ARG A 282 7.64 14.67 15.14
C ARG A 282 7.53 15.88 16.07
N THR A 283 6.54 16.75 15.84
CA THR A 283 6.39 18.00 16.58
C THR A 283 5.16 18.04 17.49
N ARG A 284 4.13 17.25 17.21
CA ARG A 284 2.80 17.32 17.85
C ARG A 284 2.31 16.01 18.42
N ALA A 285 2.93 14.87 18.12
CA ALA A 285 2.51 13.60 18.71
C ALA A 285 2.79 13.61 20.21
N GLN A 286 1.71 13.59 21.00
CA GLN A 286 1.75 13.47 22.45
C GLN A 286 1.71 12.01 22.89
N GLU A 287 1.05 11.15 22.11
CA GLU A 287 0.83 9.75 22.44
C GLU A 287 1.13 8.84 21.25
N LEU A 288 1.58 7.63 21.55
CA LEU A 288 1.79 6.58 20.57
C LEU A 288 0.45 5.92 20.23
N PRO A 289 0.11 5.76 18.93
CA PRO A 289 -1.10 5.03 18.54
C PRO A 289 -1.15 3.63 19.17
N ALA A 290 -2.32 3.21 19.66
CA ALA A 290 -2.49 1.94 20.36
C ALA A 290 -1.96 0.73 19.56
N ALA A 291 -2.16 0.73 18.24
CA ALA A 291 -1.70 -0.33 17.34
C ALA A 291 -0.16 -0.48 17.27
N LEU A 292 0.60 0.49 17.76
CA LEU A 292 2.07 0.46 17.78
C LEU A 292 2.66 0.20 19.16
N GLN A 293 1.84 0.22 20.23
CA GLN A 293 2.34 0.09 21.60
C GLN A 293 3.12 -1.22 21.79
N ASP A 294 2.56 -2.34 21.32
CA ASP A 294 3.17 -3.67 21.44
C ASP A 294 4.48 -3.84 20.65
N TRP A 295 4.72 -2.99 19.65
CA TRP A 295 5.94 -3.01 18.82
C TRP A 295 6.82 -1.80 19.06
N SER A 296 6.59 -1.12 20.17
CA SER A 296 7.40 0.01 20.57
C SER A 296 8.21 -0.32 21.80
N SER A 297 9.37 0.29 21.90
CA SER A 297 10.09 0.46 23.16
C SER A 297 10.39 1.93 23.31
N SER A 298 10.20 2.46 24.51
CA SER A 298 10.60 3.83 24.82
C SER A 298 11.86 3.87 25.66
N PHE A 299 12.68 4.90 25.46
CA PHE A 299 13.77 5.21 26.37
C PHE A 299 13.88 6.73 26.53
N THR A 300 14.17 7.16 27.74
CA THR A 300 14.24 8.59 28.07
C THR A 300 15.67 9.09 27.92
N VAL A 301 15.82 10.23 27.25
CA VAL A 301 17.10 10.93 27.08
C VAL A 301 17.07 12.22 27.86
N SER A 302 18.13 12.50 28.62
CA SER A 302 18.27 13.74 29.39
C SER A 302 18.20 14.97 28.48
N GLY A 303 17.71 16.10 29.00
CA GLY A 303 17.43 17.28 28.17
C GLY A 303 18.64 17.86 27.43
N ASN A 304 19.85 17.68 27.95
CA ASN A 304 21.08 18.13 27.29
C ASN A 304 21.36 17.29 26.03
N ALA A 305 21.33 15.97 26.16
CA ALA A 305 21.51 15.05 25.03
C ALA A 305 20.31 15.10 24.07
N GLY A 306 19.11 15.35 24.58
CA GLY A 306 17.89 15.51 23.79
C GLY A 306 17.91 16.69 22.83
N ARG A 307 18.67 17.75 23.12
CA ARG A 307 18.94 18.86 22.18
C ARG A 307 19.93 18.46 21.07
N GLY A 308 20.71 17.41 21.28
CA GLY A 308 21.71 16.88 20.36
C GLY A 308 21.20 15.84 19.36
N LEU A 309 19.99 15.31 19.56
CA LEU A 309 19.29 14.31 18.73
C LEU A 309 18.81 14.81 17.36
N ASN A 310 19.27 15.99 16.93
CA ASN A 310 18.87 16.58 15.66
C ASN A 310 19.42 15.75 14.47
N ALA A 311 19.10 16.12 13.24
CA ALA A 311 19.49 15.38 12.02
C ALA A 311 21.00 15.00 11.93
N SER A 312 21.88 15.72 12.63
CA SER A 312 23.32 15.44 12.72
C SER A 312 23.71 14.27 13.63
N PHE A 313 22.76 13.64 14.34
CA PHE A 313 23.03 12.53 15.25
C PHE A 313 23.20 11.18 14.54
N GLY A 314 22.88 11.09 13.24
CA GLY A 314 22.99 9.83 12.50
C GLY A 314 21.91 8.81 12.87
N MET A 315 20.77 9.26 13.43
CA MET A 315 19.64 8.36 13.74
C MET A 315 19.21 7.55 12.51
N GLN A 316 19.28 8.14 11.31
CA GLN A 316 18.95 7.43 10.07
C GLN A 316 19.83 6.19 9.86
N THR A 317 21.12 6.27 10.17
CA THR A 317 22.04 5.15 10.06
C THR A 317 21.63 4.02 11.00
N ILE A 318 21.25 4.35 12.24
CA ILE A 318 20.77 3.37 13.22
C ILE A 318 19.45 2.76 12.74
N GLU A 319 18.47 3.59 12.37
CA GLU A 319 17.18 3.16 11.81
C GLU A 319 17.36 2.22 10.61
N ASP A 320 18.29 2.51 9.71
CA ASP A 320 18.54 1.72 8.51
C ASP A 320 19.25 0.39 8.85
N SER A 321 20.24 0.41 9.75
CA SER A 321 20.97 -0.81 10.16
C SER A 321 20.12 -1.79 10.98
N THR A 322 19.17 -1.28 11.75
CA THR A 322 18.32 -2.05 12.66
C THR A 322 16.90 -2.25 12.14
N GLU A 323 16.57 -1.75 10.95
CA GLU A 323 15.21 -1.79 10.39
C GLU A 323 14.14 -1.25 11.36
N THR A 324 14.44 -0.16 12.06
CA THR A 324 13.54 0.45 13.05
C THR A 324 13.12 1.87 12.66
N PHE A 325 12.04 2.35 13.29
CA PHE A 325 11.70 3.77 13.29
C PHE A 325 12.02 4.40 14.63
N ILE A 326 12.66 5.57 14.60
CA ILE A 326 13.03 6.31 15.80
C ILE A 326 12.41 7.71 15.73
N PHE A 327 11.65 8.09 16.75
CA PHE A 327 11.11 9.44 16.88
C PHE A 327 11.01 9.86 18.34
N THR A 328 10.91 11.17 18.57
CA THR A 328 10.64 11.75 19.89
C THR A 328 9.17 12.04 20.03
N LEU A 329 8.58 11.72 21.19
CA LEU A 329 7.28 12.27 21.55
C LEU A 329 7.44 13.68 22.11
N SER A 330 6.51 14.56 21.76
CA SER A 330 6.41 15.88 22.37
C SER A 330 5.74 15.71 23.72
N LYS A 331 6.45 16.02 24.82
CA LYS A 331 5.79 16.15 26.11
C LYS A 331 4.68 17.20 25.98
N PRO A 332 3.48 16.96 26.52
CA PRO A 332 2.47 18.00 26.61
C PRO A 332 3.11 19.13 27.41
N SER A 333 3.34 20.28 26.76
CA SER A 333 3.71 21.47 27.49
C SER A 333 2.46 21.84 28.27
N GLY A 334 2.35 21.38 29.52
CA GLY A 334 1.40 21.96 30.45
C GLY A 334 1.56 23.47 30.39
N PRO A 335 0.47 24.25 30.53
CA PRO A 335 0.58 25.70 30.55
C PRO A 335 1.66 26.04 31.56
N ALA A 336 2.76 26.64 31.09
CA ALA A 336 3.84 27.03 31.97
C ALA A 336 3.17 27.94 33.00
N SER A 337 2.99 27.44 34.23
CA SER A 337 2.40 28.23 35.29
C SER A 337 3.47 29.26 35.63
N VAL A 338 3.44 30.38 34.93
CA VAL A 338 4.23 31.55 35.26
C VAL A 338 3.61 32.05 36.55
N VAL A 339 4.10 31.53 37.67
CA VAL A 339 3.81 32.08 38.98
C VAL A 339 4.38 33.50 38.92
N LYS A 340 3.52 34.49 38.73
CA LYS A 340 3.90 35.90 38.82
C LYS A 340 4.41 36.10 40.24
N ARG A 341 5.72 36.26 40.37
CA ARG A 341 6.36 36.57 41.65
C ARG A 341 6.76 38.03 41.65
N ASP A 342 6.58 38.67 42.80
CA ASP A 342 6.97 40.05 43.01
C ASP A 342 8.50 40.14 43.07
N ILE A 343 9.10 40.68 42.01
CA ILE A 343 10.54 40.96 41.98
C ILE A 343 10.77 42.25 42.79
N VAL A 344 11.52 42.14 43.88
CA VAL A 344 11.82 43.28 44.76
C VAL A 344 13.16 43.90 44.37
N LYS A 345 13.22 45.24 44.32
CA LYS A 345 14.48 45.99 44.14
C LYS A 345 15.49 45.62 45.23
N ASP A 346 16.75 45.59 44.84
CA ASP A 346 17.94 45.20 45.62
C ASP A 346 17.99 43.72 46.06
N SER A 347 17.06 42.87 45.59
CA SER A 347 17.11 41.42 45.84
C SER A 347 18.14 40.72 44.94
N ALA A 348 18.77 39.66 45.47
CA ALA A 348 19.62 38.76 44.70
C ALA A 348 18.75 37.75 43.93
N GLN A 349 18.94 37.69 42.61
CA GLN A 349 18.21 36.84 41.68
C GLN A 349 19.20 36.18 40.72
N GLU A 350 18.81 35.11 40.05
CA GLU A 350 19.52 34.60 38.88
C GLU A 350 18.89 35.17 37.61
N CYS A 351 19.71 35.75 36.75
CA CYS A 351 19.29 36.31 35.46
C CYS A 351 19.93 35.52 34.31
N LYS A 352 19.14 35.19 33.29
CA LYS A 352 19.63 34.51 32.10
C LYS A 352 20.27 35.50 31.12
N SER A 353 21.59 35.41 30.93
CA SER A 353 22.36 36.21 29.98
C SER A 353 23.13 35.30 29.03
N LYS A 354 22.96 35.49 27.72
CA LYS A 354 23.60 34.66 26.67
C LYS A 354 23.39 33.14 26.83
N GLY A 355 22.30 32.73 27.46
CA GLY A 355 21.95 31.32 27.66
C GLY A 355 22.35 30.76 29.03
N GLU A 356 23.17 31.46 29.80
CA GLU A 356 23.63 31.05 31.13
C GLU A 356 22.88 31.83 32.22
N TRP A 357 22.57 31.18 33.33
CA TRP A 357 21.98 31.82 34.50
C TRP A 357 23.12 32.33 35.40
N LEU A 358 23.12 33.63 35.68
CA LEU A 358 24.15 34.30 36.49
C LEU A 358 23.48 35.01 37.66
N GLU A 359 24.15 35.01 38.81
CA GLU A 359 23.71 35.81 39.96
C GLU A 359 23.75 37.31 39.61
N ALA A 360 22.65 38.01 39.92
CA ALA A 360 22.46 39.42 39.66
C ALA A 360 21.68 40.06 40.82
N THR A 361 21.90 41.36 41.04
CA THR A 361 21.12 42.15 42.00
C THR A 361 20.19 43.05 41.23
N VAL A 362 18.89 43.02 41.55
CA VAL A 362 17.88 43.84 40.86
C VAL A 362 18.05 45.31 41.24
N LEU A 363 18.48 46.19 40.34
CA LEU A 363 18.68 47.62 40.69
C LEU A 363 17.41 48.47 40.54
N GLU A 364 16.54 48.12 39.60
CA GLU A 364 15.30 48.84 39.33
C GLU A 364 14.28 47.88 38.71
N VAL A 365 13.01 48.07 39.06
CA VAL A 365 11.88 47.33 38.48
C VAL A 365 10.96 48.38 37.85
N SER A 366 11.01 48.52 36.54
CA SER A 366 10.09 49.41 35.82
C SER A 366 8.72 48.76 35.74
N THR A 367 7.66 49.52 36.03
CA THR A 367 6.28 49.04 35.95
C THR A 367 5.94 48.58 34.54
N TRP A 368 5.34 47.40 34.45
CA TRP A 368 4.94 46.73 33.22
C TRP A 368 3.94 47.60 32.44
N SER A 369 4.33 48.10 31.27
CA SER A 369 3.36 48.60 30.29
C SER A 369 2.96 47.42 29.43
N THR A 370 1.65 47.18 29.26
CA THR A 370 1.11 46.12 28.39
C THR A 370 1.44 46.32 26.91
N GLU A 371 2.15 47.39 26.56
CA GLU A 371 2.40 47.81 25.17
C GLU A 371 3.86 47.70 24.74
N SER A 372 4.80 47.29 25.61
CA SER A 372 6.22 47.14 25.22
C SER A 372 6.92 45.95 25.88
N ASP A 373 7.36 45.00 25.06
CA ASP A 373 7.99 43.74 25.47
C ASP A 373 9.48 43.83 25.90
N ASP A 374 10.02 45.03 26.11
CA ASP A 374 11.43 45.23 26.43
C ASP A 374 11.63 45.96 27.76
N GLU A 375 12.36 45.33 28.68
CA GLU A 375 12.61 45.78 30.06
C GLU A 375 14.11 46.04 30.31
N VAL A 376 14.45 46.88 31.29
CA VAL A 376 15.83 47.25 31.68
C VAL A 376 16.21 46.64 33.02
N PHE A 377 17.31 45.88 33.09
CA PHE A 377 17.88 45.39 34.36
C PHE A 377 19.39 45.72 34.41
N ALA A 378 20.02 45.58 35.57
CA ALA A 378 21.43 45.90 35.73
C ALA A 378 22.14 44.88 36.60
N CYS A 379 23.34 44.45 36.19
CA CYS A 379 24.18 43.54 36.96
C CYS A 379 25.49 44.24 37.36
N LYS A 380 26.12 43.81 38.47
CA LYS A 380 27.20 44.53 39.19
C LYS A 380 28.48 44.87 38.39
N ALA A 381 28.58 44.49 37.11
CA ALA A 381 29.68 44.88 36.22
C ALA A 381 29.22 45.57 34.91
N LYS A 382 27.97 45.39 34.47
CA LYS A 382 27.37 45.97 33.25
C LYS A 382 25.85 45.98 33.38
N VAL A 383 25.22 47.09 32.97
CA VAL A 383 23.76 47.23 32.92
C VAL A 383 23.23 46.45 31.71
N PHE A 384 22.30 45.51 31.91
CA PHE A 384 21.73 44.67 30.85
C PHE A 384 20.22 44.52 31.00
N ASN A 385 19.51 44.92 29.94
CA ASN A 385 18.09 44.68 29.77
C ASN A 385 17.80 43.18 29.65
N VAL A 386 17.15 42.61 30.66
CA VAL A 386 16.71 41.20 30.72
C VAL A 386 15.17 41.21 30.69
N LYS A 387 14.52 40.18 30.16
CA LYS A 387 13.05 40.10 30.21
C LYS A 387 12.63 39.41 31.52
N ALA A 388 11.48 39.74 32.10
CA ALA A 388 11.01 39.13 33.35
C ALA A 388 11.05 37.59 33.37
N PHE A 389 10.76 36.93 32.24
CA PHE A 389 10.85 35.46 32.13
C PHE A 389 12.29 34.90 32.19
N ASN A 390 13.30 35.76 32.10
CA ASN A 390 14.72 35.45 32.24
C ASN A 390 15.25 35.85 33.63
N VAL A 391 14.39 36.16 34.60
CA VAL A 391 14.76 36.40 36.00
C VAL A 391 14.12 35.32 36.88
N ARG A 392 14.88 34.75 37.81
CA ARG A 392 14.37 33.74 38.77
C ARG A 392 15.05 33.87 40.13
N GLU A 393 14.41 33.32 41.15
CA GLU A 393 14.92 33.33 42.52
C GLU A 393 16.26 32.60 42.66
N HIS A 394 17.22 33.26 43.29
CA HIS A 394 18.46 32.65 43.72
C HIS A 394 18.17 31.68 44.86
N LEU A 395 18.31 30.39 44.58
CA LEU A 395 18.10 29.33 45.57
C LEU A 395 19.41 29.00 46.31
N ASN A 396 19.29 28.34 47.45
CA ASN A 396 20.46 27.69 48.06
C ASN A 396 20.98 26.55 47.15
N ALA A 397 22.21 26.10 47.38
CA ALA A 397 22.87 25.12 46.51
C ALA A 397 22.07 23.82 46.31
N ASP A 398 21.41 23.32 47.35
CA ASP A 398 20.64 22.07 47.29
C ASP A 398 19.33 22.23 46.51
N GLU A 399 18.59 23.31 46.76
CA GLU A 399 17.35 23.62 46.04
C GLU A 399 17.64 24.00 44.57
N ALA A 400 18.75 24.70 44.31
CA ALA A 400 19.20 25.00 42.95
C ALA A 400 19.49 23.71 42.15
N LEU A 401 20.15 22.74 42.79
CA LEU A 401 20.45 21.44 42.20
C LEU A 401 19.18 20.61 41.95
N GLU A 402 18.22 20.59 42.88
CA GLU A 402 16.95 19.89 42.67
C GLU A 402 16.12 20.57 41.58
N ARG A 403 16.11 21.91 41.49
CA ARG A 403 15.47 22.63 40.39
C ARG A 403 16.12 22.29 39.06
N GLU A 404 17.45 22.23 39.01
CA GLU A 404 18.15 21.84 37.79
C GLU A 404 17.80 20.40 37.39
N ARG A 405 17.74 19.47 38.35
CA ARG A 405 17.30 18.09 38.13
C ARG A 405 15.85 18.03 37.62
N GLN A 406 14.94 18.85 38.16
CA GLN A 406 13.57 18.97 37.68
C GLN A 406 13.51 19.56 36.27
N ALA A 407 14.31 20.59 35.97
CA ALA A 407 14.40 21.17 34.63
C ALA A 407 14.97 20.17 33.62
N GLN A 408 15.94 19.35 34.02
CA GLN A 408 16.50 18.26 33.22
C GLN A 408 15.45 17.17 32.98
N ARG A 409 14.67 16.78 34.01
CA ARG A 409 13.53 15.85 33.87
C ARG A 409 12.42 16.41 32.98
N ALA A 410 12.13 17.70 33.10
CA ALA A 410 11.13 18.39 32.29
C ALA A 410 11.55 18.48 30.81
N SER A 411 12.85 18.74 30.57
CA SER A 411 13.42 18.79 29.22
C SER A 411 13.83 17.42 28.66
N ALA A 412 13.74 16.35 29.45
CA ALA A 412 14.01 15.00 29.00
C ALA A 412 13.04 14.64 27.87
N LYS A 413 13.56 14.04 26.81
CA LYS A 413 12.77 13.59 25.67
C LYS A 413 12.60 12.08 25.74
N GLU A 414 11.38 11.63 25.49
CA GLU A 414 11.12 10.22 25.31
C GLU A 414 11.33 9.87 23.84
N LEU A 415 12.27 8.97 23.58
CA LEU A 415 12.48 8.39 22.26
C LEU A 415 11.70 7.08 22.17
N ILE A 416 10.93 6.95 21.11
CA ILE A 416 10.20 5.74 20.77
C ILE A 416 10.91 5.06 19.61
N ILE A 417 11.15 3.76 19.78
CA ILE A 417 11.73 2.89 18.78
C ILE A 417 10.66 1.87 18.38
N ILE A 418 10.32 1.82 17.09
CA ILE A 418 9.32 0.89 16.57
C ILE A 418 9.99 -0.17 15.69
N SER A 419 9.69 -1.43 15.96
CA SER A 419 9.93 -2.56 15.05
C SER A 419 9.08 -3.75 15.48
N SER A 420 8.65 -4.58 14.53
CA SER A 420 7.96 -5.85 14.85
C SER A 420 8.85 -6.82 15.63
N GLN A 421 10.18 -6.71 15.48
CA GLN A 421 11.15 -7.60 16.12
C GLN A 421 11.73 -6.96 17.39
N ALA A 422 11.52 -7.61 18.54
CA ALA A 422 12.02 -7.13 19.82
C ALA A 422 13.55 -6.99 19.84
N GLU A 423 14.26 -7.94 19.21
CA GLU A 423 15.72 -7.93 19.08
C GLU A 423 16.21 -6.67 18.35
N LYS A 424 15.54 -6.27 17.28
CA LYS A 424 15.87 -5.07 16.51
C LYS A 424 15.63 -3.78 17.30
N ARG A 425 14.57 -3.72 18.10
CA ARG A 425 14.33 -2.60 19.01
C ARG A 425 15.42 -2.49 20.06
N ARG A 426 15.82 -3.63 20.64
CA ARG A 426 16.89 -3.69 21.63
C ARG A 426 18.23 -3.28 21.04
N GLU A 427 18.58 -3.80 19.85
CA GLU A 427 19.79 -3.42 19.11
C GLU A 427 19.83 -1.91 18.86
N ALA A 428 18.73 -1.33 18.36
CA ALA A 428 18.62 0.12 18.13
C ALA A 428 18.77 0.93 19.42
N THR A 429 18.17 0.47 20.52
CA THR A 429 18.28 1.10 21.85
C THR A 429 19.74 1.16 22.30
N LEU A 430 20.48 0.06 22.15
CA LEU A 430 21.88 -0.02 22.54
C LEU A 430 22.77 0.88 21.67
N LEU A 431 22.57 0.88 20.35
CA LEU A 431 23.31 1.75 19.42
C LEU A 431 23.04 3.24 19.69
N LEU A 432 21.80 3.59 20.01
CA LEU A 432 21.43 4.95 20.40
C LEU A 432 22.07 5.35 21.72
N ALA A 433 21.99 4.51 22.75
CA ALA A 433 22.59 4.77 24.05
C ALA A 433 24.11 4.95 23.93
N ALA A 434 24.80 4.04 23.21
CA ALA A 434 26.24 4.14 22.96
C ALA A 434 26.61 5.42 22.19
N SER A 435 25.84 5.78 21.16
CA SER A 435 26.07 7.02 20.39
C SER A 435 25.83 8.26 21.24
N LEU A 436 24.85 8.23 22.14
CA LEU A 436 24.50 9.37 23.01
C LEU A 436 25.57 9.56 24.06
N GLU A 437 26.03 8.48 24.68
CA GLU A 437 27.12 8.51 25.66
C GLU A 437 28.44 8.96 25.02
N ALA A 438 28.75 8.51 23.80
CA ALA A 438 29.95 8.94 23.08
C ALA A 438 29.94 10.46 22.76
N LYS A 439 28.76 11.02 22.45
CA LYS A 439 28.62 12.44 22.12
C LYS A 439 28.43 13.32 23.36
N PHE A 440 27.83 12.76 24.41
CA PHE A 440 27.50 13.42 25.66
C PHE A 440 27.88 12.49 26.83
N PRO A 441 29.17 12.44 27.22
CA PRO A 441 29.62 11.58 28.32
C PRO A 441 28.86 11.91 29.62
N GLY A 442 28.46 10.87 30.34
CA GLY A 442 27.60 10.97 31.52
C GLY A 442 26.13 11.19 31.18
N CYS A 443 25.69 10.92 29.95
CA CYS A 443 24.28 10.99 29.57
C CYS A 443 23.46 9.94 30.33
N PHE A 444 24.08 8.80 30.65
CA PHE A 444 23.47 7.74 31.43
C PHE A 444 24.30 7.47 32.68
N SER A 445 23.67 7.44 33.85
CA SER A 445 24.36 7.01 35.07
C SER A 445 24.61 5.50 35.05
N ALA A 446 25.66 5.06 35.74
CA ALA A 446 26.02 3.64 35.89
C ALA A 446 24.93 2.91 36.70
N GLY A 447 23.82 2.56 36.06
CA GLY A 447 22.68 1.88 36.68
C GLY A 447 21.31 2.25 36.08
N GLU A 448 21.19 3.36 35.36
CA GLU A 448 19.88 3.81 34.82
C GLU A 448 19.48 3.15 33.49
N LEU A 449 20.43 2.53 32.78
CA LEU A 449 20.13 1.73 31.60
C LEU A 449 19.80 0.30 32.02
N GLU A 450 18.66 0.14 32.67
CA GLU A 450 17.96 -1.14 32.66
C GLU A 450 17.22 -1.22 31.33
N THR A 451 17.59 -2.18 30.46
CA THR A 451 16.71 -2.52 29.33
C THR A 451 15.34 -2.91 29.89
N PRO A 452 14.24 -2.85 29.12
CA PRO A 452 12.94 -3.41 29.52
C PRO A 452 13.00 -4.88 30.00
N GLU A 453 14.07 -5.59 29.65
CA GLU A 453 14.38 -6.98 30.03
C GLU A 453 15.36 -7.10 31.23
N GLY A 454 15.75 -6.00 31.89
CA GLY A 454 16.61 -5.99 33.09
C GLY A 454 18.13 -6.14 32.87
N ILE A 455 18.66 -5.90 31.66
CA ILE A 455 20.08 -6.03 31.34
C ILE A 455 20.78 -4.67 31.43
N ALA A 456 21.86 -4.60 32.21
CA ALA A 456 22.64 -3.39 32.43
C ALA A 456 23.57 -3.07 31.24
N VAL A 457 23.50 -1.84 30.72
CA VAL A 457 24.29 -1.41 29.53
C VAL A 457 25.78 -1.18 29.82
N SER A 458 26.17 -1.01 31.08
CA SER A 458 27.59 -0.91 31.47
C SER A 458 28.43 -2.13 31.04
N ALA A 459 27.80 -3.30 30.88
CA ALA A 459 28.46 -4.51 30.39
C ALA A 459 28.76 -4.47 28.87
N LEU A 460 28.04 -3.65 28.08
CA LEU A 460 28.14 -3.61 26.61
C LEU A 460 29.10 -2.53 26.09
N ALA A 461 29.33 -1.45 26.86
CA ALA A 461 30.25 -0.38 26.48
C ALA A 461 31.72 -0.87 26.38
N GLY A 462 32.10 -1.88 27.18
CA GLY A 462 33.42 -2.52 27.08
C GLY A 462 33.62 -3.27 25.76
N ASP A 463 32.57 -3.92 25.25
CA ASP A 463 32.64 -4.82 24.08
C ASP A 463 32.49 -4.06 22.74
N MET A 464 31.73 -2.97 22.73
CA MET A 464 31.54 -2.12 21.53
C MET A 464 32.80 -1.34 21.11
N SER A 465 33.75 -1.13 22.02
CA SER A 465 35.07 -0.57 21.68
C SER A 465 35.86 -1.48 20.73
N ALA A 466 35.61 -2.80 20.75
CA ALA A 466 36.22 -3.76 19.83
C ALA A 466 35.54 -3.80 18.44
N LEU A 467 34.27 -3.43 18.35
CA LEU A 467 33.48 -3.44 17.09
C LEU A 467 33.63 -2.16 16.26
N THR A 468 33.97 -1.03 16.90
CA THR A 468 34.07 0.26 16.22
C THR A 468 35.44 0.57 15.61
N GLY A 469 36.42 -0.33 15.77
CA GLY A 469 37.64 -0.38 14.96
C GLY A 469 38.23 0.99 14.62
N LYS A 470 38.56 1.77 15.65
CA LYS A 470 39.44 2.93 15.55
C LYS A 470 40.72 2.67 16.32
#